data_AF-A0A965MQ79-F1
#
_entry.id   AF-A0A965MQ79-F1
#
_cell.length_a   1.000
_cell.length_b   1.000
_cell.length_c   1.000
_cell.angle_alpha   90.00
_cell.angle_beta   90.00
_cell.angle_gamma   90.00
#
_symmetry.space_group_name_H-M   'P 1'
#
loop_
_entity.id
_entity.type
_entity.pdbx_description
1 polymer ?
#
loop_
_entity_poly.entity_id
_entity_poly.type
_entity_poly.pdbx_seq_one_letter_code
_entity_poly.pdbx_strand_id
1 'polypeptide(L)'
;MQLVESTTKINPTPFPATTQDRISADSPTLLAHYQIIRRNGAVVPFEPAKIAVAMMKAFLAVHGTQGAASASVRETVDVLTQAVVRALMRSRPGGGTFHIEDVQDQVELGLMRGGHHEIARAYVLYRERRTQERAHTKEQAAPAAPTMHVLEGGQRVPLDLQHLQRLINDACAGLGADVRAEPIMAETMRNLYDGVPMDEVYKAAILATRTLIEKDPDYTYATARLLMHTIAKEVLGKEVLHADMGQHYAQYFPQFIKKGVDNELLDPQMLQFDLQRLGSALKAGRDLKFDYLGLQTLYDR
;
A
#
# COMPACT_ATOMS: atom_id res chain seq x y z
N MET A 1 3.35 -80.41 30.77
CA MET A 1 4.71 -80.99 30.81
C MET A 1 5.66 -79.85 31.09
N GLN A 2 6.31 -79.90 32.25
CA GLN A 2 7.20 -78.87 32.80
C GLN A 2 8.35 -78.53 31.85
N LEU A 3 8.70 -77.25 31.77
CA LEU A 3 10.02 -76.82 31.35
C LEU A 3 10.71 -76.16 32.55
N VAL A 4 11.95 -76.60 32.71
CA VAL A 4 12.85 -76.49 33.85
C VAL A 4 13.40 -75.06 33.97
N GLU A 5 13.43 -74.54 35.20
CA GLU A 5 14.12 -73.32 35.58
C GLU A 5 15.64 -73.52 35.58
N SER A 6 16.39 -72.55 35.06
CA SER A 6 17.83 -72.43 35.29
C SER A 6 18.20 -70.97 35.46
N THR A 7 18.81 -70.71 36.61
CA THR A 7 19.07 -69.43 37.25
C THR A 7 20.22 -68.67 36.59
N THR A 8 20.11 -67.35 36.43
CA THR A 8 21.31 -66.48 36.36
C THR A 8 21.01 -65.14 37.02
N LYS A 9 21.94 -64.73 37.90
CA LYS A 9 21.87 -63.61 38.84
C LYS A 9 21.91 -62.25 38.11
N ILE A 10 21.03 -61.33 38.49
CA ILE A 10 21.01 -59.94 38.01
C ILE A 10 21.55 -59.03 39.11
N ASN A 11 22.66 -58.36 38.84
CA ASN A 11 23.20 -57.26 39.64
C ASN A 11 22.45 -55.96 39.31
N PRO A 12 22.12 -55.09 40.28
CA PRO A 12 21.42 -53.83 40.01
C PRO A 12 22.41 -52.75 39.54
N THR A 13 22.24 -52.28 38.30
CA THR A 13 22.88 -51.06 37.79
C THR A 13 22.19 -49.81 38.33
N PRO A 14 22.92 -48.79 38.79
CA PRO A 14 22.35 -47.58 39.37
C PRO A 14 21.86 -46.61 38.28
N PHE A 15 20.74 -45.94 38.57
CA PHE A 15 20.19 -44.83 37.79
C PHE A 15 21.23 -43.73 37.54
N PRO A 16 21.36 -43.20 36.31
CA PRO A 16 22.19 -42.03 36.09
C PRO A 16 21.47 -40.78 36.60
N ALA A 17 22.18 -40.03 37.44
CA ALA A 17 21.78 -38.75 37.99
C ALA A 17 21.60 -37.70 36.89
N THR A 18 20.63 -36.82 37.12
CA THR A 18 20.25 -35.67 36.29
C THR A 18 21.44 -34.73 36.13
N THR A 19 22.07 -34.73 34.96
CA THR A 19 23.03 -33.70 34.57
C THR A 19 22.27 -32.41 34.28
N GLN A 20 22.41 -31.44 35.19
CA GLN A 20 22.08 -30.05 34.94
C GLN A 20 22.85 -29.57 33.71
N ASP A 21 22.10 -29.40 32.62
CA ASP A 21 22.60 -28.86 31.37
C ASP A 21 22.83 -27.35 31.54
N ARG A 22 24.00 -26.98 32.09
CA ARG A 22 24.54 -25.63 32.00
C ARG A 22 24.94 -25.39 30.55
N ILE A 23 23.97 -25.00 29.73
CA ILE A 23 24.25 -24.44 28.41
C ILE A 23 25.00 -23.11 28.65
N SER A 24 26.31 -23.17 28.44
CA SER A 24 27.20 -22.01 28.45
C SER A 24 26.80 -21.13 27.26
N ALA A 25 26.36 -19.91 27.53
CA ALA A 25 25.80 -18.97 26.56
C ALA A 25 26.85 -18.28 25.67
N ASP A 26 27.94 -18.96 25.33
CA ASP A 26 29.12 -18.33 24.71
C ASP A 26 29.74 -19.17 23.58
N SER A 27 28.89 -19.82 22.77
CA SER A 27 29.31 -20.54 21.56
C SER A 27 28.90 -19.75 20.30
N PRO A 28 29.80 -18.96 19.69
CA PRO A 28 29.51 -18.19 18.47
C PRO A 28 29.10 -19.06 17.26
N THR A 29 29.35 -20.37 17.30
CA THR A 29 29.02 -21.35 16.25
C THR A 29 27.54 -21.73 16.19
N LEU A 30 26.76 -21.60 17.28
CA LEU A 30 25.32 -21.89 17.28
C LEU A 30 24.48 -20.73 16.70
N LEU A 31 24.97 -19.50 16.81
CA LEU A 31 24.27 -18.29 16.36
C LEU A 31 24.36 -18.08 14.83
N ALA A 32 25.33 -18.71 14.16
CA ALA A 32 25.56 -18.58 12.72
C ALA A 32 24.39 -19.08 11.83
N HIS A 33 23.54 -19.95 12.37
CA HIS A 33 22.38 -20.51 11.66
C HIS A 33 21.10 -19.66 11.81
N TYR A 34 21.19 -18.49 12.46
CA TYR A 34 20.05 -17.60 12.67
C TYR A 34 20.21 -16.28 11.91
N GLN A 35 19.11 -15.86 11.29
CA GLN A 35 19.05 -14.63 10.50
C GLN A 35 17.85 -13.80 10.94
N ILE A 36 17.92 -12.48 10.74
CA ILE A 36 16.84 -11.53 10.97
C ILE A 36 16.41 -10.93 9.64
N ILE A 37 15.12 -10.99 9.35
CA ILE A 37 14.46 -10.24 8.29
C ILE A 37 14.12 -8.87 8.85
N ARG A 38 14.82 -7.83 8.37
CA ARG A 38 14.54 -6.43 8.74
C ARG A 38 13.23 -5.97 8.09
N ARG A 39 12.64 -4.89 8.62
CA ARG A 39 11.39 -4.30 8.10
C ARG A 39 11.46 -3.86 6.63
N ASN A 40 12.66 -3.70 6.06
CA ASN A 40 12.89 -3.37 4.65
C ASN A 40 13.11 -4.60 3.76
N GLY A 41 12.88 -5.82 4.28
CA GLY A 41 13.09 -7.09 3.58
C GLY A 41 14.54 -7.58 3.55
N ALA A 42 15.50 -6.79 4.02
CA ALA A 42 16.90 -7.21 4.04
C ALA A 42 17.16 -8.25 5.13
N VAL A 43 17.82 -9.34 4.75
CA VAL A 43 18.20 -10.42 5.65
C VAL A 43 19.60 -10.12 6.20
N VAL A 44 19.74 -10.16 7.54
CA VAL A 44 21.02 -9.90 8.23
C VAL A 44 21.31 -11.01 9.24
N PRO A 45 22.58 -11.25 9.62
CA PRO A 45 22.91 -12.17 10.70
C PRO A 45 22.25 -11.78 12.03
N PHE A 46 21.90 -12.78 12.84
CA PHE A 46 21.38 -12.54 14.19
C PHE A 46 22.51 -12.09 15.13
N GLU A 47 22.42 -10.86 15.65
CA GLU A 47 23.40 -10.26 16.55
C GLU A 47 22.80 -9.96 17.94
N PRO A 48 23.05 -10.79 18.97
CA PRO A 48 22.57 -10.55 20.34
C PRO A 48 22.95 -9.18 20.91
N ALA A 49 24.13 -8.66 20.53
CA ALA A 49 24.61 -7.35 20.97
C ALA A 49 23.64 -6.20 20.61
N LYS A 50 22.89 -6.31 19.51
CA LYS A 50 21.89 -5.30 19.12
C LYS A 50 20.70 -5.27 20.07
N ILE A 51 20.34 -6.41 20.66
CA ILE A 51 19.28 -6.52 21.67
C ILE A 51 19.74 -5.82 22.95
N ALA A 52 20.95 -6.12 23.45
CA ALA A 52 21.51 -5.47 24.62
C ALA A 52 21.56 -3.94 24.49
N VAL A 53 21.97 -3.42 23.32
CA VAL A 53 21.98 -1.97 23.04
C VAL A 53 20.57 -1.38 23.06
N ALA A 54 19.58 -2.07 22.50
CA ALA A 54 18.19 -1.62 22.51
C ALA A 54 17.60 -1.60 23.92
N MET A 55 17.87 -2.66 24.70
CA MET A 55 17.45 -2.74 26.10
C MET A 55 18.11 -1.65 26.95
N MET A 56 19.41 -1.41 26.79
CA MET A 56 20.10 -0.33 27.49
C MET A 56 19.49 1.04 27.18
N LYS A 57 19.15 1.32 25.91
CA LYS A 57 18.46 2.56 25.54
C LYS A 57 17.10 2.71 26.22
N ALA A 58 16.35 1.62 26.39
CA ALA A 58 15.07 1.62 27.09
C ALA A 58 15.23 1.97 28.58
N PHE A 59 16.22 1.36 29.24
CA PHE A 59 16.54 1.66 30.65
C PHE A 59 16.98 3.11 30.84
N LEU A 60 17.82 3.63 29.93
CA LEU A 60 18.28 5.03 29.93
C LEU A 60 17.14 6.04 29.75
N ALA A 61 16.14 5.71 28.93
CA ALA A 61 15.01 6.59 28.69
C ALA A 61 14.15 6.79 29.94
N VAL A 62 14.12 5.84 30.86
CA VAL A 62 13.32 5.89 32.10
C VAL A 62 14.15 6.40 33.29
N HIS A 63 15.38 5.91 33.46
CA HIS A 63 16.21 6.21 34.64
C HIS A 63 17.12 7.44 34.46
N GLY A 64 17.10 8.06 33.27
CA GLY A 64 17.96 9.18 32.93
C GLY A 64 19.44 8.80 32.80
N THR A 65 20.27 9.79 32.42
CA THR A 65 21.71 9.58 32.20
C THR A 65 22.50 9.33 33.49
N GLN A 66 21.92 9.59 34.67
CA GLN A 66 22.58 9.30 35.95
C GLN A 66 22.52 7.81 36.35
N GLY A 67 21.55 7.04 35.82
CA GLY A 67 21.52 5.57 35.93
C GLY A 67 22.36 4.84 34.85
N ALA A 68 22.92 5.58 33.88
CA ALA A 68 23.56 5.05 32.68
C ALA A 68 24.85 4.25 32.90
N ALA A 69 25.48 4.43 34.06
CA ALA A 69 26.75 3.81 34.41
C ALA A 69 26.64 2.80 35.55
N SER A 70 25.45 2.57 36.10
CA SER A 70 25.28 1.65 37.22
C SER A 70 25.54 0.21 36.77
N ALA A 71 26.51 -0.45 37.41
CA ALA A 71 26.85 -1.84 37.13
C ALA A 71 25.63 -2.77 37.22
N SER A 72 24.71 -2.48 38.15
CA SER A 72 23.44 -3.21 38.33
C SER A 72 22.52 -3.16 37.10
N VAL A 73 22.47 -2.03 36.40
CA VAL A 73 21.65 -1.89 35.18
C VAL A 73 22.24 -2.71 34.04
N ARG A 74 23.56 -2.71 33.90
CA ARG A 74 24.24 -3.53 32.87
C ARG A 74 24.05 -5.02 33.11
N GLU A 75 24.17 -5.45 34.37
CA GLU A 75 23.91 -6.83 34.77
C GLU A 75 22.46 -7.24 34.49
N THR A 76 21.49 -6.38 34.84
CA THR A 76 20.07 -6.62 34.55
C THR A 76 19.81 -6.73 33.05
N VAL A 77 20.38 -5.83 32.25
CA VAL A 77 20.25 -5.84 30.78
C VAL A 77 20.86 -7.10 30.19
N ASP A 78 22.00 -7.57 30.70
CA ASP A 78 22.64 -8.79 30.22
C ASP A 78 21.79 -10.03 30.52
N VAL A 79 21.29 -10.16 31.75
CA VAL A 79 20.38 -11.24 32.16
C VAL A 79 19.12 -11.28 31.28
N LEU A 80 18.51 -10.13 31.03
CA LEU A 80 17.33 -10.02 30.18
C LEU A 80 17.64 -10.35 28.72
N THR A 81 18.79 -9.87 28.20
CA THR A 81 19.24 -10.17 26.83
C THR A 81 19.42 -11.68 26.64
N GLN A 82 20.09 -12.34 27.59
CA GLN A 82 20.26 -13.80 27.56
C GLN A 82 18.93 -14.55 27.67
N ALA A 83 17.95 -14.01 28.42
CA ALA A 83 16.61 -14.60 28.49
C ALA A 83 15.88 -14.51 27.14
N VAL A 84 15.95 -13.36 26.45
CA VAL A 84 15.38 -13.15 25.11
C VAL A 84 16.02 -14.06 24.08
N VAL A 85 17.35 -14.13 24.05
CA VAL A 85 18.09 -15.00 23.11
C VAL A 85 17.70 -16.47 23.33
N ARG A 86 17.65 -16.94 24.58
CA ARG A 86 17.23 -18.32 24.88
C ARG A 86 15.78 -18.59 24.45
N ALA A 87 14.88 -17.62 24.62
CA ALA A 87 13.49 -17.76 24.19
C ALA A 87 13.38 -17.86 22.66
N LEU A 88 14.11 -17.02 21.92
CA LEU A 88 14.17 -17.06 20.46
C LEU A 88 14.73 -18.40 19.96
N MET A 89 15.87 -18.84 20.49
CA MET A 89 16.50 -20.11 20.08
C MET A 89 15.60 -21.32 20.38
N ARG A 90 14.88 -21.32 21.51
CA ARG A 90 13.94 -22.41 21.85
C ARG A 90 12.78 -22.50 20.88
N SER A 91 12.32 -21.37 20.34
CA SER A 91 11.23 -21.38 19.35
C SER A 91 11.66 -22.01 18.01
N ARG A 92 12.98 -22.07 17.72
CA ARG A 92 13.54 -22.68 16.50
C ARG A 92 14.87 -23.41 16.78
N PRO A 93 14.81 -24.67 17.26
CA PRO A 93 16.00 -25.44 17.65
C PRO A 93 16.96 -25.78 16.49
N GLY A 94 16.49 -25.75 15.24
CA GLY A 94 17.25 -26.12 14.04
C GLY A 94 17.81 -24.94 13.23
N GLY A 95 17.78 -23.71 13.76
CA GLY A 95 18.12 -22.51 12.98
C GLY A 95 16.93 -21.94 12.19
N GLY A 96 17.10 -20.75 11.61
CA GLY A 96 16.08 -20.11 10.77
C GLY A 96 16.05 -18.58 10.83
N THR A 97 15.07 -18.00 10.13
CA THR A 97 14.91 -16.54 9.95
C THR A 97 13.82 -15.95 10.85
N PHE A 98 14.18 -15.09 11.80
CA PHE A 98 13.22 -14.34 12.60
C PHE A 98 12.81 -13.05 11.89
N HIS A 99 11.56 -12.65 12.00
CA HIS A 99 11.20 -11.27 11.68
C HIS A 99 11.69 -10.35 12.80
N ILE A 100 12.08 -9.11 12.47
CA ILE A 100 12.55 -8.16 13.49
C ILE A 100 11.46 -7.83 14.53
N GLU A 101 10.18 -7.98 14.18
CA GLU A 101 9.07 -7.86 15.15
C GLU A 101 9.09 -8.99 16.17
N ASP A 102 9.38 -10.22 15.77
CA ASP A 102 9.46 -11.38 16.68
C ASP A 102 10.49 -11.14 17.78
N VAL A 103 11.63 -10.52 17.43
CA VAL A 103 12.67 -10.15 18.39
C VAL A 103 12.17 -9.06 19.34
N GLN A 104 11.44 -8.07 18.84
CA GLN A 104 10.89 -6.99 19.67
C GLN A 104 9.83 -7.49 20.65
N ASP A 105 8.95 -8.39 20.21
CA ASP A 105 7.92 -8.99 21.06
C ASP A 105 8.54 -9.84 22.18
N GLN A 106 9.64 -10.56 21.89
CA GLN A 106 10.38 -11.28 22.93
C GLN A 106 11.08 -10.33 23.92
N VAL A 107 11.56 -9.17 23.48
CA VAL A 107 12.12 -8.14 24.38
C VAL A 107 11.03 -7.59 25.30
N GLU A 108 9.85 -7.27 24.76
CA GLU A 108 8.70 -6.80 25.54
C GLU A 108 8.26 -7.83 26.57
N LEU A 109 8.12 -9.09 26.15
CA LEU A 109 7.77 -10.19 27.04
C LEU A 109 8.84 -10.43 28.12
N GLY A 110 10.13 -10.31 27.76
CA GLY A 110 11.25 -10.42 28.69
C GLY A 110 11.22 -9.33 29.77
N LEU A 111 10.98 -8.07 29.37
CA LEU A 111 10.85 -6.95 30.29
C LEU A 111 9.65 -7.10 31.24
N MET A 112 8.51 -7.55 30.72
CA MET A 112 7.31 -7.81 31.54
C MET A 112 7.53 -8.93 32.55
N ARG A 113 8.15 -10.04 32.14
CA ARG A 113 8.45 -11.18 33.03
C ARG A 113 9.51 -10.85 34.08
N GLY A 114 10.44 -9.95 33.76
CA GLY A 114 11.44 -9.42 34.71
C GLY A 114 10.89 -8.41 35.71
N GLY A 115 9.59 -8.09 35.67
CA GLY A 115 8.97 -7.10 36.56
C GLY A 115 9.28 -5.64 36.18
N HIS A 116 9.94 -5.39 35.04
CA HIS A 116 10.32 -4.07 34.57
C HIS A 116 9.19 -3.39 33.78
N HIS A 117 8.01 -3.27 34.38
CA HIS A 117 6.79 -2.80 33.72
C HIS A 117 6.91 -1.38 33.17
N GLU A 118 7.56 -0.48 33.90
CA GLU A 118 7.75 0.92 33.47
C GLU A 118 8.65 1.01 32.23
N ILE A 119 9.70 0.18 32.17
CA ILE A 119 10.62 0.12 31.02
C ILE A 119 9.94 -0.56 29.82
N ALA A 120 9.16 -1.62 30.05
CA ALA A 120 8.37 -2.26 29.00
C ALA A 120 7.40 -1.25 28.35
N ARG A 121 6.69 -0.46 29.16
CA ARG A 121 5.77 0.58 28.66
C ARG A 121 6.50 1.66 27.86
N ALA A 122 7.64 2.13 28.35
CA ALA A 122 8.46 3.11 27.64
C ALA A 122 9.01 2.56 26.31
N TYR A 123 9.40 1.28 26.30
CA TYR A 123 9.88 0.59 25.09
C TYR A 123 8.79 0.47 24.02
N VAL A 124 7.58 0.05 24.39
CA VAL A 124 6.43 -0.05 23.47
C VAL A 124 6.10 1.32 22.87
N LEU A 125 6.01 2.35 23.69
CA LEU A 125 5.70 3.71 23.23
C LEU A 125 6.78 4.25 22.28
N TYR A 126 8.05 3.95 22.54
CA TYR A 126 9.16 4.29 21.64
C TYR A 126 9.08 3.52 20.31
N ARG A 127 8.74 2.22 20.34
CA ARG A 127 8.52 1.40 19.13
C ARG A 127 7.40 1.96 18.27
N GLU A 128 6.27 2.32 18.87
CA GLU A 128 5.11 2.91 18.18
C GLU A 128 5.47 4.25 17.55
N ARG A 129 6.11 5.15 18.30
CA ARG A 129 6.56 6.45 17.80
C ARG A 129 7.52 6.31 16.62
N ARG A 130 8.49 5.40 16.70
CA ARG A 130 9.41 5.11 15.58
C ARG A 130 8.71 4.44 14.40
N THR A 131 7.61 3.74 14.62
CA THR A 131 6.81 3.14 13.53
C THR A 131 6.01 4.22 12.81
N GLN A 132 5.43 5.17 13.55
CA GLN A 132 4.75 6.35 13.00
C GLN A 132 5.71 7.30 12.27
N GLU A 133 6.86 7.64 12.88
CA GLU A 133 7.90 8.47 12.24
C GLU A 133 8.38 7.86 10.92
N ARG A 134 8.48 6.52 10.85
CA ARG A 134 8.84 5.81 9.62
C ARG A 134 7.71 5.75 8.62
N ALA A 135 6.45 5.65 9.03
CA ALA A 135 5.31 5.76 8.12
C ALA A 135 5.30 7.14 7.43
N HIS A 136 5.49 8.22 8.21
CA HIS A 136 5.61 9.57 7.68
C HIS A 136 6.87 9.79 6.83
N THR A 137 8.01 9.17 7.17
CA THR A 137 9.24 9.29 6.36
C THR A 137 9.16 8.45 5.07
N LYS A 138 8.42 7.33 5.07
CA LYS A 138 8.22 6.46 3.90
C LYS A 138 7.29 7.10 2.86
N GLU A 139 6.44 8.04 3.27
CA GLU A 139 5.71 8.95 2.35
C GLU A 139 6.63 9.98 1.67
N GLN A 140 7.79 10.31 2.26
CA GLN A 140 8.71 11.33 1.73
C GLN A 140 9.96 10.76 1.01
N ALA A 141 10.26 9.47 1.17
CA ALA A 141 11.44 8.83 0.56
C ALA A 141 11.13 7.44 0.01
N ALA A 142 10.07 7.31 -0.78
CA ALA A 142 9.91 6.14 -1.65
C ALA A 142 10.97 6.20 -2.77
N PRO A 143 11.74 5.13 -3.05
CA PRO A 143 12.35 4.99 -4.36
C PRO A 143 11.21 5.07 -5.39
N ALA A 144 11.42 5.83 -6.47
CA ALA A 144 10.41 6.01 -7.52
C ALA A 144 9.84 4.63 -7.87
N ALA A 145 8.53 4.45 -7.62
CA ALA A 145 7.82 3.28 -8.13
C ALA A 145 8.14 3.17 -9.63
N PRO A 146 8.27 1.95 -10.19
CA PRO A 146 8.51 1.78 -11.61
C PRO A 146 7.52 2.65 -12.37
N THR A 147 8.03 3.70 -13.01
CA THR A 147 7.18 4.67 -13.68
C THR A 147 6.60 3.97 -14.89
N MET A 148 5.31 3.65 -14.84
CA MET A 148 4.60 3.09 -15.98
C MET A 148 4.65 4.12 -17.11
N HIS A 149 5.01 3.69 -18.31
CA HIS A 149 4.99 4.54 -19.48
C HIS A 149 3.77 4.23 -20.32
N VAL A 150 3.30 5.24 -21.05
CA VAL A 150 2.21 5.14 -22.01
C VAL A 150 2.67 5.66 -23.36
N LEU A 151 1.96 5.28 -24.42
CA LEU A 151 2.16 5.80 -25.76
C LEU A 151 1.16 6.92 -26.02
N GLU A 152 1.67 8.14 -26.23
CA GLU A 152 0.88 9.29 -26.62
C GLU A 152 1.42 9.84 -27.94
N GLY A 153 0.60 9.84 -29.00
CA GLY A 153 1.04 10.23 -30.35
C GLY A 153 2.20 9.39 -30.89
N GLY A 154 2.35 8.15 -30.41
CA GLY A 154 3.48 7.25 -30.74
C GLY A 154 4.76 7.51 -29.94
N GLN A 155 4.78 8.50 -29.05
CA GLN A 155 5.91 8.75 -28.15
C GLN A 155 5.69 8.08 -26.80
N ARG A 156 6.77 7.51 -26.25
CA ARG A 156 6.75 6.89 -24.93
C ARG A 156 6.96 7.95 -23.86
N VAL A 157 5.93 8.23 -23.08
CA VAL A 157 5.93 9.24 -22.01
C VAL A 157 5.59 8.58 -20.67
N PRO A 158 6.08 9.09 -19.53
CA PRO A 158 5.67 8.59 -18.22
C PRO A 158 4.18 8.86 -17.98
N LEU A 159 3.46 7.88 -17.46
CA LEU A 159 2.05 8.05 -17.09
C LEU A 159 1.94 9.04 -15.93
N ASP A 160 1.24 10.15 -16.15
CA ASP A 160 0.92 11.11 -15.11
C ASP A 160 -0.23 10.58 -14.22
N LEU A 161 0.16 9.84 -13.18
CA LEU A 161 -0.77 9.30 -12.19
C LEU A 161 -1.53 10.39 -11.43
N GLN A 162 -0.93 11.57 -11.24
CA GLN A 162 -1.61 12.68 -10.55
C GLN A 162 -2.69 13.29 -11.41
N HIS A 163 -2.45 13.41 -12.72
CA HIS A 163 -3.46 13.80 -13.67
C HIS A 163 -4.61 12.77 -13.72
N LEU A 164 -4.30 11.48 -13.87
CA LEU A 164 -5.32 10.43 -13.89
C LEU A 164 -6.15 10.42 -12.59
N GLN A 165 -5.51 10.59 -11.42
CA GLN A 165 -6.22 10.67 -10.15
C GLN A 165 -7.15 11.88 -10.07
N ARG A 166 -6.72 13.05 -10.55
CA ARG A 166 -7.57 14.25 -10.61
C ARG A 166 -8.78 14.02 -11.50
N LEU A 167 -8.59 13.46 -12.70
CA LEU A 167 -9.68 13.14 -13.62
C LEU A 167 -10.72 12.23 -12.97
N ILE A 168 -10.29 11.15 -12.30
CA ILE A 168 -11.20 10.22 -11.61
C ILE A 168 -11.89 10.90 -10.42
N ASN A 169 -11.17 11.71 -9.64
CA ASN A 169 -11.77 12.47 -8.53
C ASN A 169 -12.84 13.44 -9.02
N ASP A 170 -12.58 14.16 -10.12
CA ASP A 170 -13.53 15.10 -10.72
C ASP A 170 -14.77 14.37 -11.25
N ALA A 171 -14.60 13.16 -11.82
CA ALA A 171 -15.72 12.31 -12.22
C ALA A 171 -16.60 11.90 -11.02
N CYS A 172 -16.00 11.63 -9.86
CA CYS A 172 -16.73 11.29 -8.62
C CYS A 172 -17.32 12.52 -7.89
N ALA A 173 -16.90 13.74 -8.23
CA ALA A 173 -17.24 14.93 -7.46
C ALA A 173 -18.76 15.19 -7.42
N GLY A 174 -19.29 15.47 -6.22
CA GLY A 174 -20.71 15.77 -6.02
C GLY A 174 -21.67 14.59 -6.21
N LEU A 175 -21.16 13.36 -6.25
CA LEU A 175 -21.95 12.13 -6.17
C LEU A 175 -22.08 11.67 -4.70
N GLY A 176 -22.81 10.57 -4.45
CA GLY A 176 -23.00 10.00 -3.13
C GLY A 176 -21.68 9.65 -2.42
N ALA A 177 -21.70 9.60 -1.08
CA ALA A 177 -20.51 9.36 -0.25
C ALA A 177 -19.84 8.00 -0.53
N ASP A 178 -20.59 7.05 -1.08
CA ASP A 178 -20.12 5.70 -1.43
C ASP A 178 -19.45 5.64 -2.83
N VAL A 179 -19.56 6.72 -3.62
CA VAL A 179 -18.87 6.87 -4.90
C VAL A 179 -17.47 7.41 -4.68
N ARG A 180 -16.51 6.49 -4.66
CA ARG A 180 -15.12 6.74 -4.31
C ARG A 180 -14.20 6.55 -5.52
N ALA A 181 -13.19 7.41 -5.63
CA ALA A 181 -12.22 7.36 -6.72
C ALA A 181 -11.19 6.25 -6.55
N GLU A 182 -10.87 5.87 -5.31
CA GLU A 182 -9.80 4.93 -5.00
C GLU A 182 -10.03 3.53 -5.59
N PRO A 183 -11.24 2.93 -5.53
CA PRO A 183 -11.52 1.65 -6.19
C PRO A 183 -11.35 1.72 -7.72
N ILE A 184 -11.76 2.83 -8.34
CA ILE A 184 -11.61 3.06 -9.79
C ILE A 184 -10.13 3.08 -10.15
N MET A 185 -9.33 3.89 -9.45
CA MET A 185 -7.89 4.00 -9.71
C MET A 185 -7.20 2.63 -9.53
N ALA A 186 -7.51 1.92 -8.44
CA ALA A 186 -6.90 0.62 -8.17
C ALA A 186 -7.24 -0.41 -9.25
N GLU A 187 -8.48 -0.47 -9.72
CA GLU A 187 -8.90 -1.37 -10.80
C GLU A 187 -8.32 -0.94 -12.16
N THR A 188 -8.24 0.36 -12.43
CA THR A 188 -7.60 0.88 -13.64
C THR A 188 -6.15 0.42 -13.70
N MET A 189 -5.36 0.68 -12.65
CA MET A 189 -3.94 0.32 -12.61
C MET A 189 -3.69 -1.19 -12.68
N ARG A 190 -4.61 -2.03 -12.18
CA ARG A 190 -4.53 -3.49 -12.31
C ARG A 190 -4.63 -3.96 -13.77
N ASN A 191 -5.35 -3.23 -14.61
CA ASN A 191 -5.63 -3.58 -16.00
C ASN A 191 -4.67 -2.93 -17.00
N LEU A 192 -3.75 -2.08 -16.55
CA LEU A 192 -2.73 -1.46 -17.41
C LEU A 192 -1.45 -2.28 -17.48
N TYR A 193 -0.79 -2.21 -18.64
CA TYR A 193 0.57 -2.70 -18.85
C TYR A 193 1.47 -1.56 -19.34
N ASP A 194 2.78 -1.71 -19.16
CA ASP A 194 3.77 -0.72 -19.59
C ASP A 194 3.79 -0.58 -21.12
N GLY A 195 3.67 0.64 -21.62
CA GLY A 195 3.58 0.95 -23.05
C GLY A 195 2.16 0.93 -23.62
N VAL A 196 1.12 0.87 -22.79
CA VAL A 196 -0.27 0.99 -23.22
C VAL A 196 -0.56 2.37 -23.86
N PRO A 197 -1.35 2.46 -24.95
CA PRO A 197 -1.77 3.75 -25.50
C PRO A 197 -2.56 4.60 -24.50
N MET A 198 -2.40 5.93 -24.52
CA MET A 198 -3.12 6.80 -23.59
C MET A 198 -4.64 6.69 -23.71
N ASP A 199 -5.16 6.49 -24.92
CA ASP A 199 -6.60 6.29 -25.14
C ASP A 199 -7.12 5.00 -24.48
N GLU A 200 -6.30 3.95 -24.44
CA GLU A 200 -6.61 2.70 -23.75
C GLU A 200 -6.59 2.88 -22.22
N VAL A 201 -5.79 3.81 -21.68
CA VAL A 201 -5.82 4.15 -20.25
C VAL A 201 -7.18 4.72 -19.85
N TYR A 202 -7.74 5.65 -20.63
CA TYR A 202 -9.06 6.20 -20.35
C TYR A 202 -10.17 5.16 -20.50
N LYS A 203 -10.09 4.31 -21.53
CA LYS A 203 -11.04 3.18 -21.69
C LYS A 203 -10.98 2.23 -20.50
N ALA A 204 -9.77 1.91 -20.01
CA ALA A 204 -9.60 1.09 -18.82
C ALA A 204 -10.25 1.73 -17.58
N ALA A 205 -10.12 3.05 -17.41
CA ALA A 205 -10.78 3.78 -16.32
C ALA A 205 -12.31 3.76 -16.42
N ILE A 206 -12.86 3.91 -17.64
CA ILE A 206 -14.30 3.79 -17.90
C ILE A 206 -14.79 2.38 -17.56
N LEU A 207 -14.10 1.34 -18.04
CA LEU A 207 -14.46 -0.05 -17.75
C LEU A 207 -14.37 -0.37 -16.27
N ALA A 208 -13.29 0.05 -15.60
CA ALA A 208 -13.12 -0.08 -14.15
C ALA A 208 -14.30 0.55 -13.39
N THR A 209 -14.68 1.78 -13.74
CA THR A 209 -15.80 2.48 -13.10
C THR A 209 -17.13 1.78 -13.36
N ARG A 210 -17.35 1.29 -14.58
CA ARG A 210 -18.57 0.57 -14.96
C ARG A 210 -18.78 -0.69 -14.11
N THR A 211 -17.73 -1.42 -13.77
CA THR A 211 -17.86 -2.61 -12.88
C THR A 211 -18.35 -2.26 -11.48
N LEU A 212 -18.19 -1.02 -11.03
CA LEU A 212 -18.61 -0.58 -9.71
C LEU A 212 -20.10 -0.18 -9.67
N ILE A 213 -20.77 -0.08 -10.83
CA ILE A 213 -22.21 0.20 -10.91
C ILE A 213 -23.02 -0.90 -10.20
N GLU A 214 -22.53 -2.13 -10.21
CA GLU A 214 -23.16 -3.25 -9.48
C GLU A 214 -23.08 -3.07 -7.96
N LYS A 215 -22.11 -2.31 -7.46
CA LYS A 215 -21.95 -1.99 -6.03
C LYS A 215 -22.76 -0.78 -5.62
N ASP A 216 -22.75 0.26 -6.46
CA ASP A 216 -23.55 1.47 -6.24
C ASP A 216 -23.98 2.06 -7.61
N PRO A 217 -25.29 2.29 -7.83
CA PRO A 217 -25.79 2.79 -9.11
C PRO A 217 -25.24 4.17 -9.47
N ASP A 218 -24.82 5.01 -8.53
CA ASP A 218 -24.33 6.37 -8.80
C ASP A 218 -22.98 6.36 -9.54
N TYR A 219 -22.24 5.23 -9.57
CA TYR A 219 -21.07 5.08 -10.44
C TYR A 219 -21.42 5.21 -11.93
N THR A 220 -22.70 5.09 -12.33
CA THR A 220 -23.15 5.36 -13.71
C THR A 220 -22.81 6.79 -14.15
N TYR A 221 -22.95 7.77 -13.24
CA TYR A 221 -22.64 9.17 -13.53
C TYR A 221 -21.14 9.41 -13.61
N ALA A 222 -20.35 8.78 -12.73
CA ALA A 222 -18.89 8.83 -12.80
C ALA A 222 -18.39 8.22 -14.12
N THR A 223 -18.95 7.08 -14.52
CA THR A 223 -18.61 6.41 -15.79
C THR A 223 -18.96 7.30 -16.99
N ALA A 224 -20.14 7.94 -16.98
CA ALA A 224 -20.54 8.89 -18.02
C ALA A 224 -19.61 10.10 -18.10
N ARG A 225 -19.15 10.64 -16.96
CA ARG A 225 -18.23 11.78 -16.93
C ARG A 225 -16.85 11.43 -17.49
N LEU A 226 -16.34 10.23 -17.23
CA LEU A 226 -15.10 9.73 -17.84
C LEU A 226 -15.25 9.52 -19.36
N LEU A 227 -16.39 8.99 -19.81
CA LEU A 227 -16.70 8.88 -21.24
C LEU A 227 -16.82 10.27 -21.90
N MET A 228 -17.46 11.23 -21.23
CA MET A 228 -17.57 12.60 -21.72
C MET A 228 -16.19 13.25 -21.89
N HIS A 229 -15.24 12.98 -20.99
CA HIS A 229 -13.86 13.44 -21.14
C HIS A 229 -13.20 12.91 -22.42
N THR A 230 -13.36 11.63 -22.74
CA THR A 230 -12.79 11.06 -23.98
C THR A 230 -13.45 11.65 -25.23
N ILE A 231 -14.78 11.84 -25.21
CA ILE A 231 -15.51 12.47 -26.32
C ILE A 231 -15.04 13.92 -26.53
N ALA A 232 -14.89 14.69 -25.45
CA ALA A 232 -14.42 16.07 -25.53
C ALA A 232 -12.98 16.14 -26.08
N LYS A 233 -12.09 15.24 -25.63
CA LYS A 233 -10.71 15.15 -26.14
C LYS A 233 -10.68 14.84 -27.63
N GLU A 234 -11.51 13.89 -28.09
CA GLU A 234 -11.62 13.53 -29.50
C GLU A 234 -12.12 14.71 -30.36
N VAL A 235 -13.20 15.37 -29.93
CA VAL A 235 -13.83 16.46 -30.69
C VAL A 235 -12.96 17.72 -30.73
N LEU A 236 -12.32 18.07 -29.60
CA LEU A 236 -11.51 19.29 -29.49
C LEU A 236 -10.04 19.07 -29.85
N GLY A 237 -9.61 17.81 -29.99
CA GLY A 237 -8.21 17.43 -30.24
C GLY A 237 -7.26 17.71 -29.07
N LYS A 238 -7.80 18.05 -27.89
CA LYS A 238 -7.05 18.36 -26.68
C LYS A 238 -7.88 18.11 -25.45
N GLU A 239 -7.20 17.87 -24.34
CA GLU A 239 -7.87 17.80 -23.04
C GLU A 239 -8.32 19.16 -22.56
N VAL A 240 -9.51 19.16 -21.97
CA VAL A 240 -10.19 20.35 -21.44
C VAL A 240 -10.84 19.95 -20.12
N LEU A 241 -10.73 20.82 -19.12
CA LEU A 241 -11.41 20.62 -17.84
C LEU A 241 -12.90 20.84 -18.02
N HIS A 242 -13.75 20.09 -17.30
CA HIS A 242 -15.19 20.26 -17.40
C HIS A 242 -15.65 21.70 -17.10
N ALA A 243 -14.97 22.39 -16.19
CA ALA A 243 -15.23 23.79 -15.85
C ALA A 243 -15.10 24.74 -17.06
N ASP A 244 -14.22 24.43 -18.01
CA ASP A 244 -13.93 25.25 -19.18
C ASP A 244 -14.85 24.92 -20.37
N MET A 245 -15.63 23.82 -20.29
CA MET A 245 -16.47 23.35 -21.39
C MET A 245 -17.52 24.37 -21.83
N GLY A 246 -18.02 25.22 -20.93
CA GLY A 246 -18.97 26.27 -21.29
C GLY A 246 -18.43 27.24 -22.34
N GLN A 247 -17.16 27.63 -22.21
CA GLN A 247 -16.48 28.48 -23.18
C GLN A 247 -16.24 27.72 -24.50
N HIS A 248 -15.79 26.47 -24.40
CA HIS A 248 -15.53 25.64 -25.58
C HIS A 248 -16.79 25.37 -26.40
N TYR A 249 -17.93 25.11 -25.76
CA TYR A 249 -19.21 24.95 -26.47
C TYR A 249 -19.61 26.20 -27.24
N ALA A 250 -19.54 27.38 -26.62
CA ALA A 250 -19.89 28.63 -27.30
C ALA A 250 -18.99 28.91 -28.52
N GLN A 251 -17.70 28.58 -28.42
CA GLN A 251 -16.72 28.81 -29.49
C GLN A 251 -16.79 27.76 -30.60
N TYR A 252 -17.04 26.49 -30.25
CA TYR A 252 -17.00 25.37 -31.19
C TYR A 252 -18.34 25.17 -31.91
N PHE A 253 -19.47 25.49 -31.28
CA PHE A 253 -20.81 25.24 -31.86
C PHE A 253 -21.00 25.83 -33.27
N PRO A 254 -20.65 27.11 -33.56
CA PRO A 254 -20.78 27.64 -34.92
C PRO A 254 -19.90 26.92 -35.94
N GLN A 255 -18.69 26.51 -35.52
CA GLN A 255 -17.74 25.78 -36.37
C GLN A 255 -18.25 24.37 -36.68
N PHE A 256 -18.84 23.70 -35.68
CA PHE A 256 -19.46 22.39 -35.83
C PHE A 256 -20.61 22.41 -36.82
N ILE A 257 -21.55 23.38 -36.70
CA ILE A 257 -22.68 23.51 -37.64
C ILE A 257 -22.16 23.73 -39.06
N LYS A 258 -21.21 24.65 -39.24
CA LYS A 258 -20.59 24.89 -40.55
C LYS A 258 -19.94 23.62 -41.12
N LYS A 259 -19.12 22.94 -40.33
CA LYS A 259 -18.46 21.69 -40.74
C LYS A 259 -19.47 20.61 -41.10
N GLY A 260 -20.56 20.46 -40.35
CA GLY A 260 -21.62 19.49 -40.65
C GLY A 260 -22.34 19.79 -41.96
N VAL A 261 -22.63 21.06 -42.26
CA VAL A 261 -23.22 21.49 -43.54
C VAL A 261 -22.23 21.28 -44.70
N ASP A 262 -20.97 21.66 -44.53
CA ASP A 262 -19.92 21.49 -45.54
C ASP A 262 -19.68 20.02 -45.91
N ASN A 263 -20.02 19.09 -45.01
CA ASN A 263 -19.93 17.63 -45.22
C ASN A 263 -21.28 16.97 -45.51
N GLU A 264 -22.34 17.75 -45.79
CA GLU A 264 -23.70 17.26 -46.10
C GLU A 264 -24.35 16.40 -45.00
N LEU A 265 -23.87 16.54 -43.75
CA LEU A 265 -24.41 15.84 -42.57
C LEU A 265 -25.52 16.64 -41.87
N LEU A 266 -25.62 17.94 -42.12
CA LEU A 266 -26.61 18.85 -41.53
C LEU A 266 -27.31 19.67 -42.63
N ASP A 267 -28.55 20.07 -42.37
CA ASP A 267 -29.34 20.91 -43.27
C ASP A 267 -28.72 22.32 -43.39
N PRO A 268 -28.46 22.84 -44.61
CA PRO A 268 -27.94 24.18 -44.83
C PRO A 268 -28.77 25.31 -44.19
N GLN A 269 -30.08 25.10 -43.96
CA GLN A 269 -30.94 26.07 -43.28
C GLN A 269 -30.47 26.37 -41.85
N MET A 270 -29.72 25.47 -41.21
CA MET A 270 -29.15 25.69 -39.88
C MET A 270 -28.21 26.91 -39.83
N LEU A 271 -27.59 27.30 -40.96
CA LEU A 271 -26.72 28.48 -41.05
C LEU A 271 -27.49 29.81 -41.00
N GLN A 272 -28.82 29.79 -41.11
CA GLN A 272 -29.66 30.99 -41.03
C GLN A 272 -29.94 31.45 -39.60
N PHE A 273 -29.65 30.60 -38.60
CA PHE A 273 -29.82 30.92 -37.19
C PHE A 273 -28.67 31.78 -36.65
N ASP A 274 -28.93 32.49 -35.55
CA ASP A 274 -27.89 33.16 -34.77
C ASP A 274 -27.09 32.13 -33.94
N LEU A 275 -26.11 31.50 -34.59
CA LEU A 275 -25.30 30.43 -34.01
C LEU A 275 -24.49 30.89 -32.80
N GLN A 276 -24.09 32.17 -32.75
CA GLN A 276 -23.32 32.70 -31.63
C GLN A 276 -24.20 32.88 -30.39
N ARG A 277 -25.42 33.38 -30.55
CA ARG A 277 -26.41 33.43 -29.48
C ARG A 277 -26.81 32.03 -29.02
N LEU A 278 -27.02 31.08 -29.93
CA LEU A 278 -27.35 29.70 -29.59
C LEU A 278 -26.21 29.00 -28.85
N GLY A 279 -24.97 29.13 -29.33
CA GLY A 279 -23.79 28.58 -28.67
C GLY A 279 -23.61 29.14 -27.24
N SER A 280 -23.86 30.44 -27.05
CA SER A 280 -23.81 31.08 -25.73
C SER A 280 -24.93 30.63 -24.78
N ALA A 281 -26.00 30.04 -25.30
CA ALA A 281 -27.11 29.52 -24.49
C ALA A 281 -26.87 28.08 -23.99
N LEU A 282 -25.83 27.40 -24.49
CA LEU A 282 -25.47 26.04 -24.07
C LEU A 282 -25.03 26.02 -22.60
N LYS A 283 -25.43 24.97 -21.88
CA LYS A 283 -25.19 24.82 -20.43
C LYS A 283 -24.37 23.58 -20.15
N ALA A 284 -23.06 23.74 -20.01
CA ALA A 284 -22.12 22.62 -19.79
C ALA A 284 -22.46 21.77 -18.55
N GLY A 285 -22.97 22.38 -17.47
CA GLY A 285 -23.38 21.62 -16.28
C GLY A 285 -24.49 20.60 -16.51
N ARG A 286 -25.15 20.59 -17.69
CA ARG A 286 -26.10 19.53 -18.05
C ARG A 286 -25.42 18.22 -18.45
N ASP A 287 -24.14 18.24 -18.82
CA ASP A 287 -23.38 17.03 -19.14
C ASP A 287 -23.28 16.10 -17.92
N LEU A 288 -23.25 16.68 -16.72
CA LEU A 288 -23.21 15.95 -15.45
C LEU A 288 -24.50 15.18 -15.14
N LYS A 289 -25.56 15.35 -15.93
CA LYS A 289 -26.86 14.67 -15.75
C LYS A 289 -26.96 13.35 -16.51
N PHE A 290 -26.03 13.08 -17.43
CA PHE A 290 -26.06 11.84 -18.18
C PHE A 290 -25.68 10.66 -17.29
N ASP A 291 -26.48 9.60 -17.37
CA ASP A 291 -26.04 8.27 -16.98
C ASP A 291 -25.19 7.66 -18.09
N TYR A 292 -24.49 6.57 -17.78
CA TYR A 292 -23.55 5.96 -18.72
C TYR A 292 -24.25 5.42 -19.96
N LEU A 293 -25.38 4.72 -19.79
CA LEU A 293 -26.11 4.11 -20.89
C LEU A 293 -26.69 5.17 -21.84
N GLY A 294 -27.25 6.25 -21.29
CA GLY A 294 -27.81 7.35 -22.09
C GLY A 294 -26.72 8.04 -22.91
N LEU A 295 -25.57 8.35 -22.30
CA LEU A 295 -24.46 8.96 -23.03
C LEU A 295 -23.87 8.02 -24.09
N GLN A 296 -23.63 6.75 -23.73
CA GLN A 296 -23.09 5.78 -24.67
C GLN A 296 -24.02 5.60 -25.88
N THR A 297 -25.33 5.55 -25.65
CA THR A 297 -26.30 5.41 -26.74
C THR A 297 -26.24 6.59 -27.71
N LEU A 298 -26.15 7.82 -27.20
CA LEU A 298 -26.03 9.04 -28.02
C LEU A 298 -24.70 9.15 -28.76
N TYR A 299 -23.64 8.52 -28.23
CA TYR A 299 -22.33 8.54 -28.85
C TYR A 299 -22.21 7.51 -29.97
N ASP A 300 -22.75 6.31 -29.75
CA ASP A 300 -22.64 5.20 -30.70
C ASP A 300 -23.61 5.33 -31.90
N ARG A 301 -24.71 6.08 -31.77
CA ARG A 301 -25.84 6.09 -32.72
C ARG A 301 -26.49 7.46 -32.84
#